data_AF-A0A699T0M6-F1
#
_entry.id   AF-A0A699T0M6-F1
#
_cell.length_a   1.000
_cell.length_b   1.000
_cell.length_c   1.000
_cell.angle_alpha   90.00
_cell.angle_beta   90.00
_cell.angle_gamma   90.00
#
_symmetry.space_group_name_H-M   'P 1'
#
loop_
_entity.id
_entity.type
_entity.pdbx_description
1 polymer ?
#
loop_
_entity_poly.entity_id
_entity_poly.type
_entity_poly.pdbx_seq_one_letter_code
_entity_poly.pdbx_strand_id
1 'polypeptide(L)'
;MAKYGVTHRLSTAYHPQTSGQVEVTNHGLKRILERTVEENRASWSDKLEDALWAFLTAFKTFVGYTPYRLVYGKECHLPLELEHKAYWALKHANFDLNTAGDH
;
A
#
# COMPACT_ATOMS: atom_id res chain seq x y z
N MET A 1 -9.81 -27.92 8.88
CA MET A 1 -8.60 -27.11 9.18
C MET A 1 -7.58 -27.84 10.06
N ALA A 2 -7.97 -28.78 10.93
CA ALA A 2 -7.05 -29.57 11.74
C ALA A 2 -5.93 -30.29 10.95
N LYS A 3 -6.21 -30.75 9.71
CA LYS A 3 -5.22 -31.29 8.78
C LYS A 3 -4.04 -30.35 8.52
N TYR A 4 -4.27 -29.04 8.57
CA TYR A 4 -3.26 -28.00 8.35
C TYR A 4 -2.78 -27.35 9.66
N GLY A 5 -3.16 -27.91 10.82
CA GLY A 5 -2.84 -27.32 12.12
C GLY A 5 -3.53 -25.98 12.42
N VAL A 6 -4.54 -25.60 11.63
CA VAL A 6 -5.24 -24.31 11.80
C VAL A 6 -6.44 -24.47 12.73
N THR A 7 -6.45 -23.68 13.81
CA THR A 7 -7.59 -23.56 14.73
C THR A 7 -8.54 -22.47 14.25
N HIS A 8 -9.77 -22.84 13.92
CA HIS A 8 -10.77 -21.88 13.46
C HIS A 8 -11.38 -21.13 14.66
N ARG A 9 -11.29 -19.80 14.65
CA ARG A 9 -11.91 -18.92 15.65
C ARG A 9 -13.12 -18.25 15.02
N LEU A 10 -14.30 -18.45 15.62
CA LEU A 10 -15.56 -17.87 15.18
C LEU A 10 -15.98 -16.73 16.12
N SER A 11 -16.49 -15.66 15.53
CA SER A 11 -17.19 -14.60 16.26
C SER A 11 -18.67 -14.96 16.42
N THR A 12 -19.32 -14.40 17.44
CA THR A 12 -20.78 -14.47 17.56
C THR A 12 -21.45 -13.70 16.41
N ALA A 13 -22.63 -14.17 15.98
CA ALA A 13 -23.41 -13.50 14.96
C ALA A 13 -23.74 -12.06 15.39
N TYR A 14 -23.76 -11.12 14.43
CA TYR A 14 -24.04 -9.70 14.66
C TYR A 14 -23.10 -9.01 15.67
N HIS A 15 -21.90 -9.56 15.92
CA HIS A 15 -20.89 -8.94 16.79
C HIS A 15 -19.62 -8.54 16.00
N PRO A 16 -19.71 -7.50 15.15
CA PRO A 16 -18.62 -7.06 14.25
C PRO A 16 -17.32 -6.69 14.99
N GLN A 17 -17.43 -6.12 16.19
CA GLN A 17 -16.30 -5.67 17.02
C GLN A 17 -15.28 -6.77 17.37
N THR A 18 -15.67 -8.05 17.36
CA THR A 18 -14.73 -9.16 17.63
C THR A 18 -13.62 -9.23 16.57
N SER A 19 -13.85 -8.69 15.36
CA SER A 19 -12.87 -8.66 14.27
C SER A 19 -12.56 -7.24 13.78
N GLY A 20 -12.56 -6.25 14.68
CA GLY A 20 -12.41 -4.84 14.31
C GLY A 20 -11.21 -4.52 13.42
N GLN A 21 -10.08 -5.22 13.58
CA GLN A 21 -8.91 -5.04 12.71
C GLN A 21 -9.18 -5.42 11.25
N VAL A 22 -9.95 -6.49 11.02
CA VAL A 22 -10.36 -6.94 9.69
C VAL A 22 -11.34 -5.94 9.10
N GLU A 23 -12.25 -5.40 9.92
CA GLU A 23 -13.24 -4.41 9.47
C GLU A 23 -12.59 -3.10 9.02
N VAL A 24 -11.67 -2.55 9.81
CA VAL A 24 -10.93 -1.33 9.46
C VAL A 24 -10.10 -1.53 8.19
N THR A 25 -9.46 -2.69 8.06
CA THR A 25 -8.68 -3.05 6.87
C THR A 25 -9.58 -3.15 5.63
N ASN A 26 -10.68 -3.88 5.74
CA ASN A 26 -11.63 -4.05 4.65
C ASN A 26 -12.28 -2.72 4.22
N HIS A 27 -12.57 -1.84 5.18
CA HIS A 27 -13.08 -0.51 4.88
C HIS A 27 -12.07 0.32 4.09
N GLY A 28 -10.79 0.26 4.48
CA GLY A 28 -9.71 0.93 3.75
C GLY A 28 -9.57 0.42 2.31
N LEU A 29 -9.59 -0.89 2.11
CA LEU A 29 -9.51 -1.50 0.77
C LEU A 29 -10.72 -1.17 -0.10
N LYS A 30 -11.93 -1.24 0.46
CA LYS A 30 -13.16 -0.84 -0.26
C LYS A 30 -13.09 0.61 -0.73
N ARG A 31 -12.62 1.53 0.11
CA ARG A 31 -12.50 2.95 -0.25
C ARG A 31 -11.49 3.20 -1.38
N ILE A 32 -10.43 2.39 -1.48
CA ILE A 32 -9.49 2.44 -2.59
C ILE A 32 -10.17 1.92 -3.86
N LEU A 33 -10.81 0.76 -3.79
CA LEU A 33 -11.53 0.15 -4.91
C LEU A 33 -12.65 1.04 -5.45
N GLU A 34 -13.44 1.66 -4.57
CA GLU A 34 -14.50 2.60 -4.94
C GLU A 34 -13.98 3.77 -5.78
N ARG A 35 -12.72 4.18 -5.57
CA ARG A 35 -12.08 5.25 -6.33
C ARG A 35 -11.46 4.78 -7.63
N THR A 36 -10.99 3.53 -7.70
CA THR A 36 -10.27 3.00 -8.86
C THR A 36 -11.16 2.30 -9.88
N VAL A 37 -12.30 1.77 -9.45
CA VAL A 37 -13.23 0.99 -10.29
C VAL A 37 -14.19 1.91 -11.09
N GLU A 38 -14.19 3.21 -10.78
CA GLU A 38 -14.97 4.24 -11.49
C GLU A 38 -16.45 3.82 -11.72
N GLU A 39 -16.97 3.91 -12.95
CA GLU A 39 -18.36 3.61 -13.27
C GLU A 39 -18.64 2.10 -13.37
N ASN A 40 -17.65 1.29 -13.78
CA ASN A 40 -17.85 -0.12 -14.02
C ASN A 40 -17.53 -0.97 -12.79
N ARG A 41 -18.48 -1.06 -11.86
CA ARG A 41 -18.36 -1.87 -10.63
C ARG A 41 -18.04 -3.35 -10.83
N ALA A 42 -18.19 -3.90 -12.04
CA ALA A 42 -17.88 -5.30 -12.33
C ALA A 42 -16.36 -5.57 -12.47
N SER A 43 -15.54 -4.56 -12.73
CA SER A 43 -14.08 -4.71 -12.92
C SER A 43 -13.27 -4.66 -11.62
N TRP A 44 -13.92 -4.77 -10.46
CA TRP A 44 -13.25 -4.67 -9.16
C TRP A 44 -12.16 -5.73 -8.95
N SER A 45 -12.35 -6.94 -9.51
CA SER A 45 -11.37 -8.02 -9.42
C SER A 45 -10.06 -7.63 -10.08
N ASP A 46 -10.13 -6.96 -11.23
CA ASP A 46 -8.98 -6.59 -12.04
C ASP A 46 -8.18 -5.45 -11.39
N LYS A 47 -8.83 -4.69 -10.49
CA LYS A 47 -8.22 -3.60 -9.71
C LYS A 47 -7.84 -4.01 -8.29
N LEU A 48 -8.11 -5.26 -7.90
CA LEU A 48 -7.86 -5.72 -6.54
C LEU A 48 -6.38 -5.75 -6.19
N GLU A 49 -5.53 -6.19 -7.12
CA GLU A 49 -4.08 -6.23 -6.93
C GLU A 49 -3.50 -4.82 -6.75
N ASP A 50 -3.88 -3.88 -7.63
CA ASP A 50 -3.50 -2.47 -7.52
C ASP A 50 -3.95 -1.85 -6.19
N ALA A 51 -5.19 -2.13 -5.77
CA ALA A 51 -5.75 -1.63 -4.52
C ALA A 51 -5.03 -2.20 -3.28
N LEU A 52 -4.70 -3.49 -3.30
CA LEU A 52 -3.89 -4.14 -2.27
C LEU A 52 -2.50 -3.51 -2.20
N TRP A 53 -1.86 -3.27 -3.35
CA TRP A 53 -0.55 -2.65 -3.41
C TRP A 53 -0.56 -1.23 -2.83
N ALA A 54 -1.53 -0.42 -3.23
CA ALA A 54 -1.74 0.92 -2.67
C ALA A 54 -1.98 0.88 -1.15
N PHE A 55 -2.74 -0.10 -0.66
CA PHE A 55 -2.98 -0.25 0.77
C PHE A 55 -1.71 -0.65 1.55
N LEU A 56 -0.92 -1.58 1.01
CA LEU A 56 0.29 -2.09 1.64
C LEU A 56 1.41 -1.04 1.72
N THR A 57 1.48 -0.16 0.73
CA THR A 57 2.50 0.89 0.64
C THR A 57 2.10 2.20 1.33
N ALA A 58 0.81 2.43 1.56
CA ALA A 58 0.35 3.61 2.27
C ALA A 58 0.78 3.62 3.75
N PHE A 59 1.38 4.74 4.18
CA PHE A 59 1.75 4.96 5.58
C PHE A 59 0.50 5.03 6.48
N LYS A 60 0.50 4.29 7.59
CA LYS A 60 -0.58 4.33 8.58
C LYS A 60 -0.13 5.15 9.78
N THR A 61 -0.66 6.36 9.92
CA THR A 61 -0.28 7.30 11.00
C THR A 61 -0.43 6.71 12.40
N PHE A 62 -1.47 5.91 12.65
CA PHE A 62 -1.69 5.28 13.95
C PHE A 62 -0.71 4.14 14.27
N VAL A 63 -0.11 3.53 13.24
CA VAL A 63 0.90 2.46 13.37
C VAL A 63 2.32 3.02 13.32
N GLY A 64 2.51 4.16 12.65
CA GLY A 64 3.82 4.74 12.37
C GLY A 64 4.61 4.05 11.26
N TYR A 65 4.01 3.08 10.57
CA TYR A 65 4.66 2.32 9.49
C TYR A 65 3.69 1.99 8.36
N THR A 66 4.23 1.56 7.23
CA THR A 66 3.44 0.93 6.16
C THR A 66 3.15 -0.53 6.52
N PRO A 67 1.98 -1.09 6.16
CA PRO A 67 1.70 -2.51 6.36
C PRO A 67 2.76 -3.43 5.73
N TYR A 68 3.31 -3.05 4.57
CA TYR A 68 4.39 -3.80 3.93
C TYR A 68 5.64 -3.90 4.83
N ARG A 69 6.05 -2.79 5.47
CA ARG A 69 7.20 -2.78 6.36
C ARG A 69 6.98 -3.65 7.60
N LEU A 70 5.75 -3.75 8.10
CA LEU A 70 5.43 -4.64 9.22
C LEU A 70 5.59 -6.12 8.86
N VAL A 71 5.25 -6.52 7.63
CA VAL A 71 5.31 -7.92 7.20
C VAL A 71 6.73 -8.33 6.80
N TYR A 72 7.42 -7.48 6.04
CA TYR A 72 8.71 -7.85 5.43
C TYR A 72 9.93 -7.21 6.10
N GLY A 73 9.73 -6.32 7.06
CA GLY A 73 10.82 -5.63 7.78
C GLY A 73 11.60 -4.62 6.93
N LYS A 74 11.19 -4.37 5.68
CA LYS A 74 11.85 -3.45 4.74
C LYS A 74 10.87 -2.39 4.23
N GLU A 75 11.39 -1.22 3.90
CA GLU A 75 10.60 -0.21 3.19
C GLU A 75 10.30 -0.68 1.76
N CYS A 76 9.08 -0.45 1.31
CA CYS A 76 8.73 -0.62 -0.08
C CYS A 76 9.18 0.63 -0.82
N HIS A 77 9.96 0.49 -1.90
CA HIS A 77 10.24 1.57 -2.82
C HIS A 77 9.33 1.39 -4.03
N LEU A 78 8.35 2.28 -4.21
CA LEU A 78 7.56 2.23 -5.43
C LEU A 78 8.49 2.54 -6.62
N PRO A 79 8.28 1.91 -7.80
CA PRO A 79 9.00 2.29 -9.02
C PRO A 79 8.97 3.80 -9.27
N LEU A 80 7.81 4.44 -9.04
CA LEU A 80 7.66 5.90 -9.14
C LEU A 80 8.53 6.69 -8.15
N GLU A 81 8.72 6.20 -6.92
CA GLU A 81 9.61 6.85 -5.95
C GLU A 81 11.08 6.75 -6.39
N LEU A 82 11.47 5.61 -6.98
CA LEU A 82 12.80 5.41 -7.53
C LEU A 82 13.04 6.30 -8.76
N GLU A 83 12.09 6.36 -9.68
CA GLU A 83 12.14 7.23 -10.85
C GLU A 83 12.21 8.71 -10.46
N HIS A 84 11.39 9.15 -9.51
CA HIS A 84 11.42 10.52 -9.02
C HIS A 84 12.75 10.85 -8.32
N LYS A 85 13.28 9.95 -7.48
CA LYS A 85 14.60 10.12 -6.86
C LYS A 85 15.72 10.16 -7.90
N ALA A 86 15.68 9.31 -8.92
CA ALA A 86 16.64 9.30 -10.01
C ALA A 86 16.56 10.59 -10.85
N TYR A 87 15.35 11.05 -11.17
CA TYR A 87 15.13 12.32 -11.84
C TYR A 87 15.68 13.51 -11.05
N TRP A 88 15.43 13.56 -9.74
CA TRP A 88 16.00 14.60 -8.87
C TRP A 88 17.53 14.55 -8.80
N ALA A 89 18.11 13.35 -8.67
CA ALA A 89 19.56 13.18 -8.69
C ALA A 89 20.18 13.64 -10.01
N LEU A 90 19.56 13.30 -11.15
CA LEU A 90 19.98 13.76 -12.48
C LEU A 90 19.88 15.29 -12.60
N LYS A 91 18.77 15.88 -12.13
CA LYS A 91 18.57 17.33 -12.14
C LYS A 91 19.62 18.06 -11.29
N HIS A 92 19.99 17.51 -10.13
CA HIS A 92 21.05 18.06 -9.29
C HIS A 92 22.43 17.96 -9.97
N ALA A 93 22.79 16.78 -10.50
CA ALA A 93 24.07 16.61 -11.21
C ALA A 93 24.21 17.55 -12.42
N ASN A 94 23.12 17.81 -13.14
CA ASN A 94 23.10 18.76 -14.25
C ASN A 94 23.20 20.22 -13.80
N PHE A 95 22.82 20.54 -12.56
CA PHE A 95 22.97 21.89 -11.98
C PHE A 95 24.44 22.18 -11.65
N ASP A 96 25.17 21.18 -11.13
CA ASP A 96 26.59 21.31 -10.79
C ASP A 96 27.48 21.50 -12.03
N LEU A 97 27.12 20.91 -13.17
CA LEU A 97 27.90 20.97 -14.41
C LEU A 97 27.92 22.37 -15.06
N ASN A 98 26.85 23.15 -14.94
CA ASN A 98 26.82 24.51 -15.49
C ASN A 98 27.69 25.50 -14.69
N THR A 99 27.99 25.19 -13.42
CA THR A 99 28.88 26.01 -12.57
C THR A 99 30.36 25.69 -12.80
N ALA A 100 30.66 24.54 -13.42
CA ALA A 100 32.03 24.10 -13.72
C ALA A 100 32.55 24.60 -15.09
N GLY A 101 31.72 25.31 -15.87
CA GLY A 101 32.07 25.85 -17.18
C GLY A 101 32.49 27.34 -17.21
N ASP A 102 32.39 28.05 -16.09
CA ASP A 102 32.82 29.45 -15.96
C ASP A 102 34.28 29.53 -15.46
N HIS A 103 35.23 29.14 -16.31
CA HIS A 103 36.66 29.46 -16.17
C HIS A 103 37.32 29.72 -17.52
#